data_AF-A0A140PS38-F1
#
_entry.id   AF-A0A140PS38-F1
#
_cell.length_a   1.000
_cell.length_b   1.000
_cell.length_c   1.000
_cell.angle_alpha   90.00
_cell.angle_beta   90.00
_cell.angle_gamma   90.00
#
_symmetry.space_group_name_H-M   'P 1'
#
loop_
_entity.id
_entity.type
_entity.pdbx_description
1 polymer ?
#
loop_
_entity_poly.entity_id
_entity_poly.type
_entity_poly.pdbx_seq_one_letter_code
_entity_poly.pdbx_strand_id
1 'polypeptide(L)'
;MGTTYFRLYRFIEFATLNENSRILLIDSPNIIGWTEWKKSDENNSEFYLKEHLSLLKQEGILIDIDINLVTHIISGALNELSLYIAKTSLISKKDLYTAISKLLKGFKIESN
;
A
#
# COMPACT_ATOMS: atom_id res chain seq x y z
N MET A 1 -8.38 17.66 6.16
CA MET A 1 -7.66 16.42 5.80
C MET A 1 -8.35 15.84 4.58
N GLY A 2 -7.74 15.99 3.40
CA GLY A 2 -8.36 15.74 2.10
C GLY A 2 -8.66 14.26 1.84
N THR A 3 -9.69 14.04 1.01
CA THR A 3 -10.23 12.75 0.54
C THR A 3 -9.17 11.74 0.05
N THR A 4 -8.01 12.20 -0.40
CA THR A 4 -6.85 11.39 -0.80
C THR A 4 -6.31 10.49 0.31
N TYR A 5 -6.11 11.03 1.52
CA TYR A 5 -5.58 10.25 2.65
C TYR A 5 -6.56 9.17 3.10
N PHE A 6 -7.86 9.44 2.97
CA PHE A 6 -8.91 8.52 3.36
C PHE A 6 -8.98 7.27 2.47
N ARG A 7 -8.76 7.43 1.15
CA ARG A 7 -8.81 6.31 0.20
C ARG A 7 -7.63 5.37 0.33
N LEU A 8 -6.42 5.90 0.46
CA LEU A 8 -5.23 5.08 0.69
C LEU A 8 -5.28 4.42 2.08
N TYR A 9 -5.82 5.13 3.07
CA TYR A 9 -6.07 4.55 4.38
C TYR A 9 -7.06 3.38 4.32
N ARG A 10 -8.16 3.47 3.55
CA ARG A 10 -9.08 2.35 3.38
C ARG A 10 -8.44 1.13 2.71
N PHE A 11 -7.56 1.34 1.74
CA PHE A 11 -6.78 0.25 1.14
C PHE A 11 -5.93 -0.45 2.20
N ILE A 12 -5.28 0.33 3.06
CA ILE A 12 -4.43 -0.20 4.13
C ILE A 12 -5.27 -0.88 5.21
N GLU A 13 -6.39 -0.30 5.65
CA GLU A 13 -7.31 -0.99 6.56
C GLU A 13 -7.73 -2.33 5.98
N PHE A 14 -8.16 -2.36 4.72
CA PHE A 14 -8.59 -3.58 4.06
C PHE A 14 -7.49 -4.64 3.98
N ALA A 15 -6.26 -4.23 3.64
CA ALA A 15 -5.09 -5.11 3.57
C ALA A 15 -4.57 -5.56 4.95
N THR A 16 -4.84 -4.80 6.01
CA THR A 16 -4.34 -5.06 7.38
C THR A 16 -5.37 -5.72 8.31
N LEU A 17 -6.61 -5.97 7.85
CA LEU A 17 -7.55 -6.84 8.56
C LEU A 17 -6.96 -8.25 8.62
N ASN A 18 -6.71 -8.73 9.84
CA ASN A 18 -5.89 -9.90 10.18
C ASN A 18 -6.26 -11.18 9.40
N GLU A 19 -7.54 -11.38 9.11
CA GLU A 19 -8.02 -12.53 8.32
C GLU A 19 -7.68 -12.42 6.82
N ASN A 20 -7.69 -11.22 6.26
CA ASN A 20 -7.41 -10.99 4.84
C ASN A 20 -5.93 -11.06 4.53
N SER A 21 -5.06 -10.51 5.39
CA SER A 21 -3.61 -10.49 5.14
C SER A 21 -3.00 -11.89 5.15
N ARG A 22 -3.47 -12.79 6.04
CA ARG A 22 -2.99 -14.19 6.06
C ARG A 22 -3.38 -14.94 4.79
N ILE A 23 -4.64 -14.86 4.39
CA ILE A 23 -5.12 -15.54 3.17
C ILE A 23 -4.41 -14.96 1.93
N LEU A 24 -4.33 -13.63 1.82
CA LEU A 24 -3.83 -12.95 0.63
C LEU A 24 -2.29 -12.97 0.53
N LEU A 25 -1.56 -12.86 1.63
CA LEU A 25 -0.10 -12.63 1.59
C LEU A 25 0.73 -13.81 2.13
N ILE A 26 0.12 -14.75 2.87
CA ILE A 26 0.82 -15.93 3.42
C ILE A 26 0.37 -17.19 2.69
N ASP A 27 -0.94 -17.47 2.69
CA ASP A 27 -1.44 -18.74 2.18
C ASP A 27 -1.46 -18.76 0.65
N SER A 28 -1.91 -17.67 0.01
CA SER A 28 -2.03 -17.60 -1.46
C SER A 28 -0.70 -17.85 -2.19
N PRO A 29 0.43 -17.16 -1.90
CA PRO A 29 1.70 -17.42 -2.60
C PRO A 29 2.18 -18.88 -2.49
N ASN A 30 1.89 -19.54 -1.37
CA ASN A 30 2.27 -20.94 -1.14
C ASN A 30 1.37 -21.92 -1.91
N ILE A 31 0.10 -21.57 -2.15
CA ILE A 31 -0.87 -22.43 -2.85
C ILE A 31 -0.75 -22.29 -4.37
N ILE A 32 -0.70 -21.06 -4.88
CA ILE A 32 -0.71 -20.80 -6.34
C ILE A 32 0.67 -20.51 -6.94
N GLY A 33 1.71 -20.36 -6.10
CA GLY A 33 3.05 -19.97 -6.52
C GLY A 33 3.26 -18.46 -6.50
N TRP A 34 4.51 -18.04 -6.28
CA TRP A 34 4.87 -16.62 -6.18
C TRP A 34 4.55 -15.83 -7.45
N THR A 35 4.86 -16.37 -8.63
CA THR A 35 4.67 -15.66 -9.90
C THR A 35 3.18 -15.42 -10.19
N GLU A 36 2.36 -16.43 -10.02
CA GLU A 36 0.91 -16.39 -10.22
C GLU A 36 0.25 -15.46 -9.19
N TRP A 37 0.69 -15.55 -7.93
CA TRP A 37 0.26 -14.62 -6.90
C TRP A 37 0.63 -13.17 -7.23
N LYS A 38 1.88 -12.92 -7.64
CA LYS A 38 2.34 -11.56 -7.95
C LYS A 38 1.61 -10.98 -9.15
N LYS A 39 1.34 -11.80 -10.18
CA LYS A 39 0.48 -11.42 -11.31
C LYS A 39 -0.95 -11.10 -10.86
N SER A 40 -1.49 -11.83 -9.89
CA SER A 40 -2.82 -11.53 -9.32
C SER A 40 -2.81 -10.21 -8.55
N ASP A 41 -1.78 -9.95 -7.75
CA ASP A 41 -1.60 -8.69 -7.02
C ASP A 41 -1.46 -7.49 -7.98
N GLU A 42 -0.66 -7.64 -9.03
CA GLU A 42 -0.46 -6.67 -10.12
C GLU A 42 -1.78 -6.27 -10.80
N ASN A 43 -2.67 -7.24 -11.05
CA ASN A 43 -3.95 -7.00 -11.72
C ASN A 43 -5.06 -6.49 -10.79
N ASN A 44 -4.81 -6.40 -9.48
CA ASN A 44 -5.82 -6.00 -8.49
C ASN A 44 -5.31 -4.84 -7.63
N SER A 45 -4.75 -5.14 -6.46
CA SER A 45 -4.33 -4.17 -5.44
C SER A 45 -3.33 -3.16 -6.00
N GLU A 46 -2.33 -3.65 -6.72
CA GLU A 46 -1.29 -2.81 -7.29
C GLU A 46 -1.80 -1.95 -8.46
N PHE A 47 -2.70 -2.50 -9.28
CA PHE A 47 -3.37 -1.76 -10.36
C PHE A 47 -4.11 -0.52 -9.80
N TYR A 48 -4.97 -0.71 -8.79
CA TYR A 48 -5.72 0.40 -8.21
C TYR A 48 -4.83 1.42 -7.47
N LEU A 49 -3.75 0.95 -6.85
CA LEU A 49 -2.74 1.83 -6.26
C LEU A 49 -2.09 2.70 -7.34
N LYS A 50 -1.67 2.10 -8.45
CA LYS A 50 -1.06 2.80 -9.58
C LYS A 50 -1.99 3.83 -10.18
N GLU A 51 -3.26 3.48 -10.43
CA GLU A 51 -4.27 4.41 -10.97
C GLU A 51 -4.42 5.65 -10.07
N HIS A 52 -4.47 5.45 -8.76
CA HIS A 52 -4.58 6.55 -7.82
C HIS A 52 -3.30 7.41 -7.78
N LEU A 53 -2.12 6.80 -7.78
CA LEU A 53 -0.85 7.53 -7.83
C LEU A 53 -0.71 8.33 -9.14
N SER A 54 -1.16 7.79 -10.26
CA SER A 54 -1.23 8.48 -11.55
C SER A 54 -2.10 9.74 -11.48
N LEU A 55 -3.29 9.65 -10.86
CA LEU A 55 -4.16 10.81 -10.65
C LEU A 55 -3.47 11.89 -9.79
N LEU A 56 -2.81 11.50 -8.70
CA LEU A 56 -2.10 12.44 -7.83
C LEU A 56 -0.91 13.11 -8.54
N LYS A 57 -0.25 12.39 -9.47
CA LYS A 57 0.77 12.99 -10.33
C LYS A 57 0.17 14.01 -11.29
N GLN A 58 -0.97 13.70 -11.91
CA GLN A 58 -1.69 14.62 -12.80
C GLN A 58 -2.17 15.89 -12.06
N GLU A 59 -2.56 15.76 -10.79
CA GLU A 59 -2.93 16.88 -9.91
C GLU A 59 -1.73 17.70 -9.41
N GLY A 60 -0.50 17.32 -9.75
CA GLY A 60 0.71 18.02 -9.29
C GLY A 60 0.97 17.87 -7.79
N ILE A 61 0.50 16.78 -7.16
CA ILE A 61 0.69 16.51 -5.73
C ILE A 61 1.99 15.74 -5.48
N LEU A 62 2.38 14.88 -6.42
CA LEU A 62 3.56 14.03 -6.31
C LEU A 62 4.79 14.69 -6.93
N ILE A 63 5.97 14.39 -6.37
CA ILE A 63 7.26 14.74 -6.98
C ILE A 63 7.35 14.13 -8.39
N ASP A 64 8.18 14.72 -9.27
CA ASP A 64 8.37 14.16 -10.61
C ASP A 64 9.24 12.90 -10.54
N ILE A 65 8.56 11.76 -10.39
CA ILE A 65 9.15 10.42 -10.31
C ILE A 65 8.34 9.44 -11.17
N ASP A 66 8.98 8.34 -11.59
CA ASP A 66 8.28 7.24 -12.27
C ASP A 66 7.25 6.60 -11.34
N ILE A 67 5.98 6.64 -11.76
CA ILE A 67 4.86 6.09 -10.99
C ILE A 67 4.95 4.58 -10.84
N ASN A 68 5.56 3.86 -11.78
CA ASN A 68 5.76 2.41 -11.63
C ASN A 68 6.68 2.11 -10.44
N LEU A 69 7.78 2.87 -10.30
CA LEU A 69 8.71 2.69 -9.19
C LEU A 69 8.04 2.99 -7.85
N VAL A 70 7.31 4.10 -7.75
CA VAL A 70 6.58 4.46 -6.52
C VAL A 70 5.52 3.41 -6.18
N THR A 71 4.81 2.92 -7.18
CA THR A 71 3.79 1.87 -7.01
C THR A 71 4.40 0.62 -6.41
N HIS A 72 5.48 0.09 -6.98
CA HIS A 72 6.12 -1.12 -6.46
C HIS A 72 6.71 -0.92 -5.05
N ILE A 73 7.29 0.25 -4.76
CA ILE A 73 7.81 0.57 -3.42
C ILE A 73 6.67 0.56 -2.39
N ILE A 74 5.58 1.28 -2.65
CA ILE A 74 4.46 1.37 -1.72
C ILE A 74 3.76 0.01 -1.58
N SER A 75 3.48 -0.68 -2.70
CA SER A 75 2.88 -2.02 -2.72
C SER A 75 3.69 -3.01 -1.87
N GLY A 76 5.00 -3.09 -2.12
CA GLY A 76 5.89 -3.96 -1.35
C GLY A 76 5.95 -3.62 0.14
N ALA A 77 6.05 -2.33 0.48
CA ALA A 77 6.07 -1.89 1.88
C ALA A 77 4.76 -2.21 2.60
N LEU A 78 3.61 -2.05 1.95
CA LEU A 78 2.30 -2.36 2.54
C LEU A 78 2.07 -3.87 2.69
N ASN A 79 2.53 -4.67 1.72
CA ASN A 79 2.49 -6.13 1.82
C ASN A 79 3.33 -6.63 3.01
N GLU A 80 4.57 -6.16 3.14
CA GLU A 80 5.44 -6.55 4.27
C GLU A 80 4.87 -6.07 5.62
N LEU A 81 4.35 -4.84 5.68
CA LEU A 81 3.74 -4.32 6.90
C LEU A 81 2.51 -5.15 7.33
N SER A 82 1.72 -5.61 6.36
CA SER A 82 0.56 -6.46 6.61
C SER A 82 0.97 -7.84 7.15
N LEU A 83 2.07 -8.40 6.63
CA LEU A 83 2.67 -9.64 7.17
C LEU A 83 3.19 -9.47 8.60
N TYR A 84 3.81 -8.33 8.90
CA TYR A 84 4.29 -8.00 10.24
C TYR A 84 3.14 -7.84 11.25
N ILE A 85 2.07 -7.13 10.86
CA ILE A 85 0.85 -6.96 11.67
C ILE A 85 0.18 -8.32 11.94
N ALA A 86 0.07 -9.19 10.93
CA ALA A 86 -0.53 -10.52 11.09
C ALA A 86 0.18 -11.39 12.13
N LYS A 87 1.47 -11.13 12.40
CA LYS A 87 2.26 -11.82 13.43
C LYS A 87 2.19 -11.12 14.81
N THR A 88 1.91 -9.82 14.83
CA THR A 88 2.00 -8.98 16.03
C THR A 88 0.60 -8.56 16.46
N SER A 89 0.00 -9.30 17.40
CA SER A 89 -1.42 -9.17 17.77
C SER A 89 -1.86 -7.82 18.36
N LEU A 90 -0.93 -6.89 18.63
CA LEU A 90 -1.18 -5.59 19.26
C LEU A 90 -0.32 -4.50 18.62
N ILE A 91 -0.79 -3.90 17.52
CA ILE A 91 -0.19 -2.68 16.96
C ILE A 91 -1.13 -1.50 17.21
N SER A 92 -0.58 -0.43 17.77
CA SER A 92 -1.26 0.87 17.91
C SER A 92 -1.62 1.40 16.53
N LYS A 93 -2.93 1.59 16.28
CA LYS A 93 -3.42 2.19 15.03
C LYS A 93 -2.71 3.52 14.74
N LYS A 94 -2.53 4.36 15.76
CA LYS A 94 -1.87 5.67 15.64
C LYS A 94 -0.44 5.57 15.10
N ASP A 95 0.32 4.58 15.57
CA ASP A 95 1.72 4.42 15.14
C ASP A 95 1.79 3.88 13.71
N LEU A 96 0.88 2.96 13.37
CA LEU A 96 0.69 2.47 12.01
C LEU A 96 0.41 3.63 11.03
N TYR A 97 -0.58 4.47 11.36
CA TYR A 97 -0.90 5.68 10.59
C TYR A 97 0.29 6.63 10.43
N THR A 98 1.04 6.83 11.51
CA THR A 98 2.19 7.74 11.51
C THR A 98 3.26 7.22 10.57
N ALA A 99 3.60 5.92 10.64
CA ALA A 99 4.60 5.30 9.77
C ALA A 99 4.23 5.42 8.29
N ILE A 100 3.00 5.05 7.93
CA ILE A 100 2.49 5.14 6.56
C ILE A 100 2.48 6.59 6.07
N SER A 101 1.98 7.52 6.88
CA SER A 101 1.92 8.93 6.50
C SER A 101 3.32 9.49 6.23
N LYS A 102 4.32 9.08 7.03
CA LYS A 102 5.72 9.48 6.82
C LYS A 102 6.31 8.89 5.55
N LEU A 103 6.06 7.61 5.25
CA LEU A 103 6.45 6.97 3.99
C LEU A 103 5.91 7.77 2.79
N LEU A 104 4.61 8.05 2.79
CA LEU A 104 3.93 8.72 1.67
C LEU A 104 4.33 10.17 1.52
N LYS A 105 4.66 10.84 2.64
CA LYS A 105 5.12 12.23 2.61
C LYS A 105 6.39 12.38 1.75
N GLY A 106 7.25 11.36 1.69
CA GLY A 106 8.46 11.36 0.87
C GLY A 106 8.21 11.48 -0.64
N PHE A 107 7.00 11.16 -1.11
CA PHE A 107 6.64 11.26 -2.53
C PHE A 107 5.83 12.52 -2.87
N LYS A 108 5.50 13.36 -1.88
CA LYS A 108 4.73 14.59 -2.10
C LYS A 108 5.66 15.75 -2.44
N ILE A 109 5.21 16.66 -3.31
CA ILE A 109 5.89 17.95 -3.49
C ILE A 109 5.92 18.68 -2.15
N GLU A 110 7.08 19.23 -1.78
CA GLU A 110 7.19 20.09 -0.61
C GLU A 110 6.35 21.34 -0.85
N SER A 111 5.34 21.55 -0.01
CA SER A 111 4.62 22.82 0.03
C SER A 111 5.53 23.83 0.73
N ASN A 112 5.99 24.84 -0.02
CA ASN A 112 6.60 26.04 0.57
C ASN A 112 5.63 26.75 1.52
#